data_AF-A0A454W5K8-F1
#
_entry.id   AF-A0A454W5K8-F1
#
_cell.length_a   1.000
_cell.length_b   1.000
_cell.length_c   1.000
_cell.angle_alpha   90.00
_cell.angle_beta   90.00
_cell.angle_gamma   90.00
#
_symmetry.space_group_name_H-M   'P 1'
#
loop_
_entity.id
_entity.type
_entity.pdbx_description
1 polymer ?
#
loop_
_entity_poly.entity_id
_entity_poly.type
_entity_poly.pdbx_seq_one_letter_code
_entity_poly.pdbx_strand_id
1 'polypeptide(L)'
;MSANQLAVLARTAEPQLMLRRFLALDAVVTGTNAVAYLTLSGPLGRLLGARSGLLLALGAFLAVYAGCVALLAARTRPPALGVRAVVEANLAWAAVSFAALGLWLSPTTTGAVWTVLQALVVAGFALLQYAALRQRQGSSV
;
A
#
# COMPACT_ATOMS: atom_id res chain seq x y z
N MET A 1 -0.05 29.25 -28.48
CA MET A 1 -0.32 28.62 -27.18
C MET A 1 0.50 29.33 -26.12
N SER A 2 -0.16 29.86 -25.09
CA SER A 2 0.47 30.74 -24.09
C SER A 2 1.30 29.92 -23.09
N ALA A 3 2.43 30.46 -22.64
CA ALA A 3 3.32 29.86 -21.63
C ALA A 3 2.56 29.37 -20.36
N ASN A 4 1.41 29.98 -20.04
CA ASN A 4 0.54 29.53 -18.96
C ASN A 4 -0.06 28.13 -19.19
N GLN A 5 -0.34 27.73 -20.43
CA GLN A 5 -0.87 26.40 -20.73
C GLN A 5 0.20 25.33 -20.53
N LEU A 6 1.45 25.61 -20.91
CA LEU A 6 2.59 24.72 -20.69
C LEU A 6 2.90 24.56 -19.20
N ALA A 7 2.85 25.65 -18.43
CA ALA A 7 3.04 25.60 -16.98
C ALA A 7 1.94 24.79 -16.26
N VAL A 8 0.68 24.89 -16.69
CA VAL A 8 -0.45 24.11 -16.14
C VAL A 8 -0.34 22.62 -16.52
N LEU A 9 0.07 22.30 -17.75
CA LEU A 9 0.29 20.92 -18.18
C LEU A 9 1.46 20.27 -17.44
N ALA A 10 2.58 20.97 -17.29
CA ALA A 10 3.73 20.49 -16.52
C ALA A 10 3.36 20.25 -15.04
N ARG A 11 2.64 21.21 -14.42
CA ARG A 11 2.18 21.11 -13.03
C ARG A 11 1.21 19.96 -12.79
N THR A 12 0.42 19.53 -13.78
CA THR A 12 -0.53 18.42 -13.63
C THR A 12 0.06 17.07 -14.00
N ALA A 13 1.07 17.04 -14.88
CA ALA A 13 1.79 15.82 -15.25
C ALA A 13 2.64 15.27 -14.09
N GLU A 14 3.34 16.12 -13.34
CA GLU A 14 4.19 15.67 -12.24
C GLU A 14 3.43 14.98 -11.09
N PRO A 15 2.33 15.54 -10.54
CA PRO A 15 1.56 14.90 -9.48
C PRO A 15 0.93 13.58 -9.93
N GLN A 16 0.51 13.49 -11.19
CA GLN A 16 -0.04 12.25 -11.75
C GLN A 16 1.03 11.17 -11.87
N LEU A 17 2.23 11.53 -12.32
CA LEU A 17 3.35 10.61 -12.42
C LEU A 17 3.81 10.14 -11.03
N MET A 18 3.88 11.04 -10.05
CA MET A 18 4.24 10.70 -8.67
C MET A 18 3.21 9.76 -8.03
N LEU A 19 1.92 10.05 -8.18
CA LEU A 19 0.84 9.17 -7.68
C LEU A 19 0.93 7.77 -8.28
N ARG A 20 1.17 7.65 -9.60
CA ARG A 20 1.35 6.35 -10.26
C ARG A 20 2.58 5.61 -9.76
N ARG A 21 3.70 6.32 -9.52
CA ARG A 21 4.92 5.73 -8.94
C ARG A 21 4.68 5.21 -7.53
N PHE A 22 3.95 5.94 -6.68
CA PHE A 22 3.63 5.49 -5.33
C PHE A 22 2.70 4.29 -5.32
N LEU A 23 1.68 4.26 -6.19
CA LEU A 23 0.81 3.09 -6.34
C LEU A 23 1.60 1.88 -6.87
N ALA A 24 2.48 2.08 -7.84
CA ALA A 24 3.32 0.99 -8.37
C ALA A 24 4.27 0.44 -7.30
N LEU A 25 4.90 1.32 -6.52
CA LEU A 25 5.80 0.93 -5.44
C LEU A 25 5.05 0.17 -4.34
N ASP A 26 3.86 0.65 -3.95
CA ASP A 26 2.97 -0.04 -3.00
C ASP A 26 2.59 -1.45 -3.51
N ALA A 27 2.19 -1.55 -4.78
CA ALA A 27 1.87 -2.84 -5.40
C ALA A 27 3.07 -3.81 -5.42
N VAL A 28 4.28 -3.32 -5.73
CA VAL A 28 5.49 -4.15 -5.74
C VAL A 28 5.86 -4.61 -4.33
N VAL A 29 5.85 -3.71 -3.35
CA VAL A 29 6.18 -4.05 -1.95
C VAL A 29 5.15 -5.02 -1.38
N THR A 30 3.87 -4.76 -1.62
CA THR A 30 2.80 -5.63 -1.14
C THR A 30 2.79 -6.97 -1.86
N GLY A 31 3.00 -6.99 -3.18
CA GLY A 31 3.12 -8.22 -3.96
C GLY A 31 4.32 -9.08 -3.57
N THR A 32 5.47 -8.45 -3.28
CA THR A 32 6.65 -9.18 -2.77
C THR A 32 6.35 -9.86 -1.43
N ASN A 33 5.65 -9.15 -0.51
CA ASN A 33 5.21 -9.75 0.75
C ASN A 33 4.21 -10.89 0.52
N ALA A 34 3.26 -10.71 -0.40
CA ALA A 34 2.28 -11.73 -0.75
C ALA A 34 2.97 -13.02 -1.22
N VAL A 35 3.92 -12.91 -2.15
CA VAL A 35 4.69 -14.04 -2.66
C VAL A 35 5.46 -14.70 -1.53
N ALA A 36 6.19 -13.93 -0.71
CA ALA A 36 6.93 -14.47 0.42
C ALA A 36 6.03 -15.25 1.39
N TYR A 37 4.85 -14.72 1.72
CA TYR A 37 3.90 -15.40 2.60
C TYR A 37 3.29 -16.65 1.97
N LEU A 38 3.05 -16.67 0.66
CA LEU A 38 2.53 -17.84 -0.04
C LEU A 38 3.58 -18.96 -0.18
N THR A 39 4.82 -18.62 -0.52
CA THR A 39 5.87 -19.60 -0.81
C THR A 39 6.67 -20.04 0.42
N LEU A 40 6.79 -19.16 1.43
CA LEU A 40 7.60 -19.38 2.63
C LEU A 40 6.77 -19.38 3.92
N SER A 41 5.45 -19.63 3.84
CA SER A 41 4.54 -19.68 5.00
C SER A 41 5.03 -20.58 6.15
N GLY A 42 5.70 -21.70 5.83
CA GLY A 42 6.29 -22.61 6.82
C GLY A 42 7.46 -21.96 7.59
N PRO A 43 8.58 -21.65 6.92
CA PRO A 43 9.73 -20.99 7.54
C PRO A 43 9.38 -19.65 8.21
N LEU A 44 8.60 -18.79 7.54
CA LEU A 44 8.18 -17.50 8.08
C LEU A 44 7.23 -17.67 9.26
N GLY A 45 6.37 -18.70 9.26
CA GLY A 45 5.50 -19.00 10.40
C GLY A 45 6.30 -19.28 11.67
N ARG A 46 7.38 -20.07 11.56
CA ARG A 46 8.29 -20.33 12.68
C ARG A 46 9.05 -19.07 13.12
N LEU A 47 9.53 -18.27 12.18
CA LEU A 47 10.29 -17.06 12.47
C LEU A 47 9.43 -15.97 13.14
N LEU A 48 8.23 -15.75 12.64
CA LEU A 48 7.30 -14.71 13.09
C LEU A 48 6.43 -15.17 14.28
N GLY A 49 6.44 -16.46 14.63
CA GLY A 49 5.54 -17.02 15.63
C GLY A 49 4.08 -17.06 15.18
N ALA A 50 3.84 -17.17 13.88
CA ALA A 50 2.50 -17.17 13.28
C ALA A 50 2.15 -18.54 12.70
N ARG A 51 0.87 -18.91 12.76
CA ARG A 51 0.38 -20.13 12.10
C ARG A 51 0.58 -20.02 10.59
N SER A 52 1.19 -21.02 9.96
CA SER A 52 1.44 -21.00 8.51
C SER A 52 0.16 -20.84 7.69
N GLY A 53 -0.97 -21.39 8.15
CA GLY A 53 -2.28 -21.17 7.50
C GLY A 53 -2.74 -19.71 7.53
N LEU A 54 -2.42 -18.97 8.60
CA LEU A 54 -2.68 -17.52 8.67
C LEU A 54 -1.80 -16.78 7.66
N LEU A 55 -0.51 -17.09 7.60
CA LEU A 55 0.39 -16.48 6.60
C LEU A 55 -0.05 -16.77 5.18
N LEU A 56 -0.51 -17.99 4.88
CA LEU A 56 -1.00 -18.34 3.55
C LEU A 56 -2.24 -17.51 3.18
N ALA A 57 -3.20 -17.38 4.10
CA ALA A 57 -4.40 -16.55 3.91
C ALA A 57 -4.06 -15.07 3.73
N LEU A 58 -3.13 -14.54 4.54
CA LEU A 58 -2.62 -13.17 4.41
C LEU A 58 -1.92 -12.97 3.06
N GLY A 59 -1.10 -13.93 2.63
CA GLY A 59 -0.42 -13.89 1.34
C GLY A 59 -1.40 -13.85 0.17
N ALA A 60 -2.45 -14.67 0.19
CA ALA A 60 -3.49 -14.67 -0.83
C ALA A 60 -4.26 -13.34 -0.87
N PHE A 61 -4.63 -12.81 0.30
CA PHE A 61 -5.28 -11.50 0.41
C PHE A 61 -4.40 -10.38 -0.16
N LEU A 62 -3.13 -10.33 0.23
CA LEU A 62 -2.17 -9.33 -0.24
C LEU A 62 -1.90 -9.44 -1.75
N ALA A 63 -1.93 -10.65 -2.32
CA ALA A 63 -1.80 -10.84 -3.76
C ALA A 63 -2.97 -10.20 -4.53
N VAL A 64 -4.20 -10.43 -4.07
CA VAL A 64 -5.40 -9.80 -4.66
C VAL A 64 -5.33 -8.28 -4.53
N TYR A 65 -4.97 -7.78 -3.34
CA TYR A 65 -4.82 -6.35 -3.09
C TYR A 65 -3.74 -5.71 -3.99
N ALA A 66 -2.54 -6.30 -4.04
CA ALA A 66 -1.46 -5.83 -4.91
C ALA A 66 -1.87 -5.81 -6.39
N GLY A 67 -2.63 -6.81 -6.84
CA GLY A 67 -3.22 -6.84 -8.18
C GLY A 67 -4.15 -5.65 -8.43
N CYS A 68 -5.06 -5.36 -7.50
CA CYS A 68 -5.96 -4.19 -7.59
C CYS A 68 -5.19 -2.87 -7.64
N VAL A 69 -4.16 -2.70 -6.80
CA VAL A 69 -3.32 -1.49 -6.77
C VAL A 69 -2.50 -1.36 -8.07
N ALA A 70 -1.94 -2.46 -8.57
CA ALA A 70 -1.20 -2.48 -9.83
C ALA A 70 -2.10 -2.10 -11.03
N LEU A 71 -3.33 -2.61 -11.08
CA LEU A 71 -4.32 -2.24 -12.08
C LEU A 71 -4.66 -0.74 -12.01
N LEU A 72 -4.71 -0.18 -10.80
CA LEU A 72 -4.92 1.26 -10.60
C LEU A 72 -3.72 2.09 -11.06
N ALA A 73 -2.50 1.63 -10.78
CA ALA A 73 -1.25 2.28 -11.22
C ALA A 73 -1.05 2.25 -12.74
N ALA A 74 -1.53 1.19 -13.40
CA ALA A 74 -1.47 1.01 -14.85
C ALA A 74 -2.34 2.03 -15.61
N ARG A 75 -3.38 2.59 -14.97
CA ARG A 75 -4.24 3.60 -15.60
C ARG A 75 -3.49 4.93 -15.80
N THR A 76 -3.64 5.52 -17.00
CA THR A 76 -3.12 6.86 -17.33
C THR A 76 -3.69 7.94 -16.42
N ARG A 77 -4.97 7.82 -16.03
CA ARG A 77 -5.61 8.68 -15.04
C ARG A 77 -6.25 7.82 -13.95
N PRO A 78 -5.57 7.60 -12.81
CA PRO A 78 -6.16 6.87 -11.68
C PRO A 78 -7.41 7.63 -11.18
N PRO A 79 -8.56 6.95 -11.04
CA PRO A 79 -9.76 7.55 -10.45
C PRO A 79 -9.52 7.88 -8.97
N ALA A 80 -9.93 9.08 -8.55
CA ALA A 80 -9.74 9.56 -7.18
C ALA A 80 -10.38 8.64 -6.13
N LEU A 81 -11.56 8.08 -6.43
CA LEU A 81 -12.24 7.11 -5.56
C LEU A 81 -11.42 5.83 -5.37
N GLY A 82 -10.79 5.31 -6.43
CA GLY A 82 -9.95 4.12 -6.33
C GLY A 82 -8.71 4.37 -5.47
N VAL A 83 -8.06 5.52 -5.64
CA VAL A 83 -6.89 5.91 -4.83
C VAL A 83 -7.29 6.06 -3.36
N ARG A 84 -8.43 6.69 -3.10
CA ARG A 84 -8.95 6.85 -1.74
C ARG A 84 -9.26 5.51 -1.08
N ALA A 85 -9.82 4.55 -1.81
CA ALA A 85 -10.06 3.20 -1.31
C ALA A 85 -8.75 2.49 -0.93
N VAL A 86 -7.68 2.65 -1.72
CA VAL A 86 -6.33 2.11 -1.40
C VAL A 86 -5.78 2.75 -0.13
N VAL A 87 -5.90 4.07 0.01
CA VAL A 87 -5.48 4.79 1.23
C VAL A 87 -6.25 4.29 2.47
N GLU A 88 -7.58 4.19 2.37
CA GLU A 88 -8.43 3.73 3.47
C GLU A 88 -8.15 2.28 3.83
N ALA A 89 -7.93 1.40 2.84
CA ALA A 89 -7.55 0.02 3.06
C ALA A 89 -6.18 -0.10 3.74
N ASN A 90 -5.17 0.66 3.31
CA ASN A 90 -3.85 0.67 3.94
C ASN A 90 -3.90 1.19 5.38
N LEU A 91 -4.69 2.22 5.66
CA LEU A 91 -4.88 2.72 7.03
C LEU A 91 -5.62 1.72 7.92
N ALA A 92 -6.68 1.10 7.40
CA ALA A 92 -7.40 0.05 8.11
C ALA A 92 -6.48 -1.16 8.38
N TRP A 93 -5.65 -1.54 7.41
CA TRP A 93 -4.66 -2.60 7.58
C TRP A 93 -3.64 -2.28 8.68
N ALA A 94 -3.12 -1.06 8.70
CA ALA A 94 -2.20 -0.62 9.74
C ALA A 94 -2.87 -0.66 11.12
N ALA A 95 -4.09 -0.15 11.25
CA ALA A 95 -4.86 -0.18 12.50
C ALA A 95 -5.12 -1.62 12.98
N VAL A 96 -5.55 -2.50 12.08
CA VAL A 96 -5.76 -3.92 12.38
C VAL A 96 -4.45 -4.61 12.77
N SER A 97 -3.32 -4.26 12.14
CA SER A 97 -2.00 -4.81 12.49
C SER A 97 -1.57 -4.44 13.91
N PHE A 98 -1.78 -3.18 14.33
CA PHE A 98 -1.52 -2.76 15.71
C PHE A 98 -2.49 -3.39 16.71
N ALA A 99 -3.79 -3.43 16.37
CA ALA A 99 -4.80 -4.09 17.20
C ALA A 99 -4.52 -5.59 17.35
N ALA A 100 -4.07 -6.25 16.29
CA ALA A 100 -3.68 -7.65 16.28
C ALA A 100 -2.60 -7.94 17.34
N LEU A 101 -1.54 -7.13 17.38
CA LEU A 101 -0.46 -7.24 18.37
C LEU A 101 -0.93 -7.00 19.81
N GLY A 102 -1.89 -6.10 20.02
CA GLY A 102 -2.35 -5.73 21.36
C GLY A 102 -3.43 -6.65 21.96
N LEU A 103 -4.18 -7.37 21.13
CA LEU A 103 -5.44 -7.99 21.57
C LEU A 103 -5.56 -9.49 21.23
N TRP A 104 -4.84 -10.03 20.23
CA TRP A 104 -5.17 -11.36 19.67
C TRP A 104 -3.95 -12.19 19.24
N LEU A 105 -2.85 -11.57 18.85
CA LEU A 105 -1.62 -12.24 18.41
C LEU A 105 -0.51 -12.04 19.42
N SER A 106 0.15 -13.13 19.78
CA SER A 106 1.40 -13.15 20.54
C SER A 106 2.53 -13.68 19.65
N PRO A 107 3.00 -12.89 18.67
CA PRO A 107 4.09 -13.30 17.81
C PRO A 107 5.41 -13.35 18.58
N THR A 108 6.46 -13.89 17.96
CA THR A 108 7.83 -13.72 18.47
C THR A 108 8.21 -12.24 18.47
N THR A 109 9.25 -11.84 19.20
CA THR A 109 9.78 -10.46 19.14
C THR A 109 10.09 -10.03 17.70
N THR A 110 10.66 -10.94 16.90
CA THR A 110 10.90 -10.73 15.47
C THR A 110 9.59 -10.49 14.71
N GLY A 111 8.56 -11.28 14.96
CA GLY A 111 7.24 -11.10 14.34
C GLY A 111 6.55 -9.79 14.74
N ALA A 112 6.68 -9.37 16.00
CA ALA A 112 6.14 -8.10 16.48
C ALA A 112 6.83 -6.92 15.79
N VAL A 113 8.17 -6.91 15.76
CA VAL A 113 8.97 -5.86 15.08
C VAL A 113 8.64 -5.82 13.59
N TRP A 114 8.55 -6.97 12.93
CA TRP A 114 8.17 -7.06 11.52
C TRP A 114 6.77 -6.49 11.26
N THR A 115 5.79 -6.85 12.09
CA THR A 115 4.41 -6.37 11.96
C THR A 115 4.33 -4.85 12.11
N VAL A 116 5.05 -4.28 13.07
CA VAL A 116 5.12 -2.82 13.26
C VAL A 116 5.78 -2.14 12.06
N LEU A 117 6.93 -2.64 11.61
CA LEU A 117 7.64 -2.08 10.45
C LEU A 117 6.76 -2.11 9.19
N GLN A 118 6.10 -3.23 8.91
CA GLN A 118 5.23 -3.37 7.74
C GLN A 118 4.02 -2.43 7.84
N ALA A 119 3.40 -2.31 9.03
CA ALA A 119 2.29 -1.38 9.25
C ALA A 119 2.70 0.08 9.01
N LEU A 120 3.90 0.48 9.47
CA LEU A 120 4.42 1.84 9.25
C LEU A 120 4.71 2.12 7.77
N VAL A 121 5.29 1.16 7.04
CA VAL A 121 5.53 1.29 5.60
C VAL A 121 4.21 1.46 4.83
N VAL A 122 3.21 0.63 5.14
CA VAL A 122 1.87 0.70 4.54
C VAL A 122 1.18 2.03 4.83
N ALA A 123 1.25 2.50 6.08
CA ALA A 123 0.73 3.81 6.46
C ALA A 123 1.47 4.96 5.75
N GLY A 124 2.79 4.84 5.58
CA GLY A 124 3.60 5.78 4.81
C GLY A 124 3.15 5.89 3.36
N PHE A 125 2.90 4.75 2.68
CA PHE A 125 2.32 4.75 1.34
C PHE A 125 0.95 5.42 1.29
N ALA A 126 0.08 5.12 2.24
CA ALA A 126 -1.25 5.73 2.33
C ALA A 126 -1.15 7.26 2.43
N LEU A 127 -0.26 7.77 3.29
CA LEU A 127 -0.04 9.21 3.46
C LEU A 127 0.52 9.86 2.19
N LEU A 128 1.48 9.23 1.52
CA LEU A 128 2.06 9.73 0.26
C LEU A 128 1.02 9.77 -0.87
N GLN A 129 0.21 8.72 -1.00
CA GLN A 129 -0.88 8.66 -1.97
C GLN A 129 -1.96 9.71 -1.68
N TYR A 130 -2.32 9.91 -0.41
CA TYR A 130 -3.27 10.94 0.02
C TYR A 130 -2.75 12.35 -0.27
N ALA A 131 -1.49 12.64 0.06
CA ALA A 131 -0.86 13.93 -0.20
C ALA A 131 -0.84 14.26 -1.70
N ALA A 132 -0.45 13.29 -2.54
CA ALA A 132 -0.46 13.43 -3.99
C ALA A 132 -1.89 13.67 -4.54
N LEU A 133 -2.89 12.99 -3.99
CA LEU A 133 -4.29 13.17 -4.37
C LEU A 133 -4.82 14.55 -3.97
N ARG A 134 -4.46 15.07 -2.80
CA ARG A 134 -4.88 16.39 -2.30
C ARG A 134 -4.27 17.53 -3.13
N GLN A 135 -3.00 17.43 -3.49
CA GLN A 135 -2.33 18.41 -4.37
C GLN A 135 -2.99 18.51 -5.75
N ARG A 136 -3.49 17.37 -6.28
CA ARG A 136 -4.23 17.33 -7.54
C ARG A 136 -5.58 18.07 -7.47
N GLN A 137 -6.31 17.96 -6.34
CA GLN A 137 -7.61 18.63 -6.17
C GLN A 137 -7.49 20.13 -5.94
N GLY A 138 -6.46 20.57 -5.21
CA GLY A 138 -6.21 22.01 -4.99
C GLY A 138 -5.69 22.76 -6.21
N SER A 139 -5.21 22.04 -7.24
CA SER A 139 -4.78 22.63 -8.52
C SER A 139 -5.90 22.71 -9.57
N SER A 140 -7.10 22.21 -9.26
CA SER A 140 -8.27 22.19 -10.15
C SER A 140 -9.38 23.16 -9.75
N VAL A 141 -9.13 24.02 -8.76
CA VAL A 141 -9.97 25.15 -8.34
C VAL A 141 -9.26 26.44 -8.72
#